data_AF-A0A1F4X694-F1
#
_entry.id   AF-A0A1F4X694-F1
#
_cell.length_a   1.000
_cell.length_b   1.000
_cell.length_c   1.000
_cell.angle_alpha   90.00
_cell.angle_beta   90.00
_cell.angle_gamma   90.00
#
_symmetry.space_group_name_H-M   'P 1'
#
loop_
_entity.id
_entity.type
_entity.pdbx_description
1 polymer ?
#
loop_
_entity_poly.entity_id
_entity_poly.type
_entity_poly.pdbx_seq_one_letter_code
_entity_poly.pdbx_strand_id
1 'polypeptide(L)'
;MTQIIYCPIIDPVKINRAYAGKPGKCMCGCSGKYYEADSPIVKRIAGYVSACENVEMQKSRNGGEFIYTAIIGGRQYTIYVSI
;
A
#
# COMPACT_ATOMS: atom_id res chain seq x y z
N MET A 1 -12.77 -2.64 -10.93
CA MET A 1 -12.57 -1.27 -11.45
C MET A 1 -11.35 -0.68 -10.73
N THR A 2 -10.36 -0.23 -11.49
CA THR A 2 -9.15 0.41 -10.95
C THR A 2 -9.28 1.92 -11.13
N GLN A 3 -9.02 2.69 -10.10
CA GLN A 3 -9.07 4.15 -10.12
C GLN A 3 -7.68 4.69 -9.81
N ILE A 4 -7.23 5.69 -10.57
CA ILE A 4 -6.01 6.44 -10.24
C ILE A 4 -6.42 7.56 -9.29
N ILE A 5 -5.76 7.65 -8.14
CA ILE A 5 -5.99 8.67 -7.14
C ILE A 5 -4.66 9.30 -6.73
N TYR A 6 -4.72 10.57 -6.33
CA TYR A 6 -3.58 11.33 -5.85
C TYR A 6 -3.78 11.61 -4.37
N CYS A 7 -2.74 11.37 -3.57
CA CYS A 7 -2.69 11.67 -2.14
C CYS A 7 -3.92 11.17 -1.33
N PRO A 8 -4.21 9.84 -1.31
CA PRO A 8 -5.26 9.33 -0.45
C PRO A 8 -4.86 9.47 1.02
N ILE A 9 -5.76 10.06 1.80
CA ILE A 9 -5.73 9.94 3.26
C ILE A 9 -6.15 8.50 3.57
N ILE A 10 -5.20 7.67 3.98
CA ILE A 10 -5.45 6.28 4.37
C ILE A 10 -5.58 6.24 5.88
N ASP A 11 -6.75 5.83 6.38
CA ASP A 11 -6.97 5.63 7.81
C ASP A 11 -6.08 4.46 8.30
N PRO A 12 -5.09 4.71 9.18
CA PRO A 12 -4.18 3.68 9.67
C PRO A 12 -4.88 2.57 10.44
N VAL A 13 -6.06 2.83 11.02
CA VAL A 13 -6.81 1.86 11.82
C VAL A 13 -7.48 0.80 10.95
N LYS A 14 -7.77 1.15 9.69
CA LYS A 14 -8.41 0.24 8.73
C LYS A 14 -7.41 -0.63 7.95
N ILE A 15 -6.10 -0.48 8.19
CA ILE A 15 -5.08 -1.19 7.43
C ILE A 15 -4.90 -2.61 7.97
N ASN A 16 -5.21 -3.61 7.14
CA ASN A 16 -5.04 -5.01 7.48
C ASN A 16 -3.60 -5.49 7.28
N ARG A 17 -2.96 -4.99 6.23
CA ARG A 17 -1.59 -5.38 5.86
C ARG A 17 -0.99 -4.38 4.88
N ALA A 18 0.33 -4.36 4.82
CA ALA A 18 1.09 -3.61 3.83
C ALA A 18 2.21 -4.45 3.22
N TYR A 19 2.57 -4.11 1.99
CA TYR A 19 3.68 -4.68 1.25
C TYR A 19 4.65 -3.56 0.84
N ALA A 20 5.94 -3.83 0.94
CA ALA A 20 6.98 -2.98 0.38
C ALA A 20 8.00 -3.85 -0.39
N GLY A 21 8.30 -3.49 -1.64
CA GLY A 21 9.20 -4.28 -2.48
C GLY A 21 9.53 -3.66 -3.82
N LYS A 22 10.06 -4.47 -4.75
CA LYS A 22 10.35 -4.08 -6.14
C LYS A 22 9.09 -4.22 -7.01
N PRO A 23 8.82 -3.28 -7.92
CA PRO A 23 7.72 -3.40 -8.89
C PRO A 23 7.84 -4.67 -9.73
N GLY A 24 6.71 -5.33 -9.99
CA GLY A 24 6.63 -6.50 -10.89
C GLY A 24 7.40 -7.74 -10.44
N LYS A 25 7.81 -7.84 -9.18
CA LYS A 25 8.49 -9.01 -8.61
C LYS A 25 7.59 -9.79 -7.65
N CYS A 26 7.94 -11.06 -7.40
CA CYS A 26 7.20 -11.90 -6.46
C CYS A 26 7.12 -11.21 -5.10
N MET A 27 5.96 -11.27 -4.48
CA MET A 27 5.77 -10.83 -3.10
C MET A 27 6.19 -11.92 -2.08
N CYS A 28 6.94 -12.92 -2.55
CA CYS A 28 7.31 -14.13 -1.83
C CYS A 28 8.51 -13.98 -0.87
N GLY A 29 8.93 -12.75 -0.54
CA GLY A 29 10.06 -12.47 0.36
C GLY A 29 11.36 -12.08 -0.35
N CYS A 30 11.63 -12.59 -1.56
CA CYS A 30 12.90 -12.37 -2.27
C CYS A 30 13.05 -10.95 -2.86
N SER A 31 11.95 -10.24 -3.06
CA SER A 31 11.95 -8.91 -3.68
C SER A 31 11.02 -7.92 -3.00
N GLY A 32 10.48 -8.29 -1.84
CA GLY A 32 9.58 -7.48 -1.02
C GLY A 32 9.07 -8.29 0.15
N LYS A 33 8.42 -7.62 1.11
CA LYS A 33 7.93 -8.25 2.34
C LYS A 33 6.53 -7.75 2.67
N TYR A 34 5.68 -8.68 3.13
CA TYR A 34 4.39 -8.37 3.74
C TYR A 34 4.54 -8.11 5.23
N TYR A 35 3.71 -7.21 5.72
CA TYR A 35 3.59 -6.83 7.11
C TYR A 35 2.11 -6.85 7.46
N GLU A 36 1.77 -7.58 8.51
CA GLU A 36 0.41 -7.63 9.07
C GLU A 36 0.11 -6.37 9.90
N ALA A 37 -1.17 -6.07 10.13
CA ALA A 37 -1.68 -4.84 10.77
C ALA A 37 -1.00 -4.49 12.11
N ASP A 38 -0.63 -5.51 12.88
CA ASP A 38 0.02 -5.39 14.18
C ASP A 38 1.48 -4.90 14.07
N SER A 39 2.07 -5.01 12.89
CA SER A 39 3.44 -4.58 12.66
C SER A 39 3.54 -3.05 12.66
N PRO A 40 4.45 -2.44 13.44
CA PRO A 40 4.69 -0.99 13.41
C PRO A 40 5.16 -0.49 12.04
N ILE A 41 5.64 -1.40 11.18
CA ILE A 41 6.07 -1.10 9.82
C ILE A 41 4.87 -0.72 8.94
N VAL A 42 3.69 -1.31 9.16
CA VAL A 42 2.47 -0.99 8.39
C VAL A 42 2.11 0.48 8.53
N LYS A 43 2.09 1.00 9.77
CA LYS A 43 1.81 2.42 10.05
C LYS A 43 2.86 3.34 9.41
N ARG A 44 4.13 2.93 9.41
CA ARG A 44 5.23 3.66 8.75
C ARG A 44 5.04 3.71 7.23
N ILE A 45 4.70 2.58 6.60
CA ILE A 45 4.45 2.52 5.15
C ILE A 45 3.25 3.41 4.80
N ALA A 46 2.17 3.33 5.56
CA ALA A 46 0.98 4.14 5.32
C ALA A 46 1.27 5.64 5.45
N GLY A 47 1.95 6.04 6.53
CA GLY A 47 2.35 7.44 6.72
C GLY A 47 3.28 7.94 5.62
N TYR A 48 4.24 7.11 5.18
CA TYR A 48 5.13 7.45 4.08
C TYR A 48 4.37 7.65 2.76
N VAL A 49 3.47 6.72 2.43
CA VAL A 49 2.66 6.79 1.19
C VAL A 49 1.70 7.99 1.23
N SER A 50 1.05 8.27 2.35
CA SER A 50 0.15 9.41 2.49
C SER A 50 0.87 10.77 2.56
N ALA A 51 2.13 10.80 2.98
CA ALA A 51 2.94 12.03 2.97
C ALA A 51 3.46 12.40 1.57
N CYS A 52 3.40 11.48 0.61
CA CYS A 52 3.80 11.76 -0.76
C CYS A 52 2.69 12.48 -1.53
N GLU A 53 2.70 13.80 -1.43
CA GLU A 53 1.98 14.70 -2.34
C GLU A 53 2.51 14.42 -3.76
N ASN A 54 1.65 14.08 -4.72
CA ASN A 54 1.98 13.76 -6.12
C ASN A 54 2.44 12.33 -6.44
N VAL A 55 2.05 11.34 -5.65
CA VAL A 55 2.20 9.93 -6.07
C VAL A 55 0.91 9.41 -6.68
N GLU A 56 1.01 8.89 -7.90
CA GLU A 56 -0.06 8.14 -8.54
C GLU A 56 -0.29 6.84 -7.76
N MET A 57 -1.51 6.67 -7.27
CA MET A 57 -1.93 5.46 -6.58
C MET A 57 -3.04 4.76 -7.34
N GLN A 58 -2.85 3.47 -7.57
CA GLN A 58 -3.90 2.61 -8.09
C GLN A 58 -4.73 2.09 -6.93
N LYS A 59 -6.02 2.44 -6.93
CA LYS A 59 -7.02 1.88 -6.03
C LYS A 59 -7.80 0.80 -6.75
N SER A 60 -7.83 -0.41 -6.21
CA SER A 60 -8.71 -1.49 -6.63
C SER A 60 -9.54 -1.99 -5.45
N ARG A 61 -10.66 -2.67 -5.75
CA ARG A 61 -11.49 -3.33 -4.75
C ARG A 61 -11.39 -4.83 -4.98
N ASN A 62 -11.11 -5.57 -3.92
CA ASN A 62 -11.10 -7.03 -3.94
C ASN A 62 -11.87 -7.53 -2.70
N GLY A 63 -13.09 -8.02 -2.91
CA GLY A 63 -13.97 -8.42 -1.81
C GLY A 63 -14.24 -7.30 -0.80
N GLY A 64 -13.99 -7.59 0.47
CA GLY A 64 -14.13 -6.68 1.61
C GLY A 64 -12.94 -5.73 1.83
N GLU A 65 -12.00 -5.65 0.88
CA GLU A 65 -10.80 -4.81 0.98
C GLU A 65 -10.69 -3.80 -0.17
N PHE A 66 -10.20 -2.60 0.14
CA PHE A 66 -9.58 -1.69 -0.81
C PHE A 66 -8.08 -1.92 -0.85
N ILE A 67 -7.51 -2.01 -2.05
CA ILE A 67 -6.08 -2.20 -2.27
C ILE A 67 -5.54 -0.94 -2.93
N TYR A 68 -4.53 -0.36 -2.33
CA TYR A 68 -3.87 0.85 -2.76
C TYR A 68 -2.43 0.53 -3.14
N THR A 69 -2.02 0.79 -4.38
CA THR A 69 -0.64 0.51 -4.84
C THR A 69 0.01 1.77 -5.39
N ALA A 70 1.23 2.03 -4.95
CA ALA A 70 2.05 3.20 -5.29
C ALA A 70 3.46 2.76 -5.68
N ILE A 71 4.12 3.47 -6.60
CA ILE A 71 5.57 3.30 -6.86
C ILE A 71 6.27 4.61 -6.50
N ILE A 72 7.16 4.56 -5.50
CA ILE A 72 7.85 5.74 -4.96
C ILE A 72 9.35 5.42 -4.91
N GLY A 73 10.17 6.22 -5.60
CA GLY A 73 11.63 6.02 -5.63
C GLY A 73 12.04 4.63 -6.14
N GLY A 74 11.31 4.05 -7.10
CA GLY A 74 11.58 2.71 -7.65
C GLY A 74 11.16 1.54 -6.75
N ARG A 75 10.49 1.80 -5.62
CA ARG A 75 9.87 0.78 -4.76
C ARG A 75 8.37 0.81 -4.87
N GLN A 76 7.75 -0.36 -4.94
CA GLN A 76 6.31 -0.54 -4.87
C GLN A 76 5.87 -0.67 -3.41
N TYR A 77 4.86 0.09 -3.05
CA TYR A 77 4.15 0.00 -1.78
C TYR A 77 2.70 -0.37 -2.08
N THR A 78 2.20 -1.41 -1.42
CA THR A 78 0.80 -1.83 -1.54
C THR A 78 0.17 -1.90 -0.16
N ILE A 79 -0.96 -1.23 0.05
CA ILE A 79 -1.68 -1.14 1.33
C ILE A 79 -3.07 -1.76 1.14
N TYR A 80 -3.45 -2.65 2.05
CA TYR A 80 -4.75 -3.33 2.05
C TYR A 80 -5.58 -2.79 3.22
N VAL A 81 -6.75 -2.27 2.91
CA VAL A 81 -7.60 -1.54 3.84
C VAL A 81 -8.97 -2.20 3.89
N SER A 82 -9.47 -2.54 5.06
CA SER A 82 -10.84 -3.01 5.25
C SER A 82 -11.84 -1.90 4.88
N ILE A 83 -12.95 -2.28 4.22
CA ILE A 83 -14.05 -1.35 3.89
C ILE A 83 -14.75 -0.89 5.18
#